data_AF-A0A0N1LND2-F1
#
_entry.id   AF-A0A0N1LND2-F1
#
_cell.length_a   1.000
_cell.length_b   1.000
_cell.length_c   1.000
_cell.angle_alpha   90.00
_cell.angle_beta   90.00
_cell.angle_gamma   90.00
#
_symmetry.space_group_name_H-M   'P 1'
#
loop_
_entity.id
_entity.type
_entity.pdbx_description
1 polymer ?
#
loop_
_entity_poly.entity_id
_entity_poly.type
_entity_poly.pdbx_seq_one_letter_code
_entity_poly.pdbx_strand_id
1 'polypeptide(L)'
;MVTEIGKELRKLRIDKDERLLDMAEKVERSPAFLSAVETGRKAPPDGFGEMIVKAYRLTGEAAERLLSAFDKSRDNFRIYALNPFARDTAGLLARKFDTLSDDQLKEIQTILKRGEK
;
A
#
# COMPACT_ATOMS: atom_id res chain seq x y z
N MET A 1 0.28 -14.01 11.50
CA MET A 1 0.68 -14.41 10.13
C MET A 1 1.49 -13.27 9.54
N VAL A 2 2.59 -13.52 8.82
CA VAL A 2 3.39 -12.42 8.26
C VAL A 2 2.62 -11.80 7.08
N THR A 3 2.45 -10.47 7.09
CA THR A 3 1.75 -9.73 6.01
C THR A 3 2.60 -9.69 4.74
N GLU A 4 1.99 -9.43 3.59
CA GLU A 4 2.73 -9.29 2.33
C GLU A 4 3.74 -8.13 2.43
N ILE A 5 3.32 -6.98 2.98
CA ILE A 5 4.26 -5.89 3.27
C ILE A 5 5.34 -6.32 4.27
N GLY A 6 4.99 -7.13 5.28
CA GLY A 6 5.95 -7.63 6.25
C GLY A 6 7.03 -8.52 5.65
N LYS A 7 6.70 -9.30 4.61
CA LYS A 7 7.68 -10.08 3.84
C LYS A 7 8.64 -9.18 3.09
N GLU A 8 8.12 -8.14 2.41
CA GLU A 8 8.96 -7.20 1.65
C GLU A 8 9.86 -6.36 2.57
N LEU A 9 9.37 -5.91 3.72
CA LEU A 9 10.20 -5.20 4.71
C LEU A 9 11.34 -6.07 5.26
N ARG A 10 11.08 -7.37 5.49
CA ARG A 10 12.12 -8.31 5.95
C ARG A 10 13.18 -8.56 4.89
N LYS A 11 12.77 -8.77 3.63
CA LYS A 11 13.71 -8.89 2.51
C LYS A 11 14.57 -7.64 2.39
N LEU A 12 13.94 -6.47 2.42
CA LEU A 12 14.64 -5.18 2.36
C LEU A 12 15.67 -5.03 3.48
N ARG A 13 15.34 -5.44 4.71
CA ARG A 13 16.30 -5.44 5.83
C ARG A 13 17.46 -6.39 5.60
N ILE A 14 17.20 -7.60 5.12
CA ILE A 14 18.25 -8.58 4.80
C ILE A 14 19.17 -8.03 3.71
N ASP A 15 18.60 -7.46 2.64
CA ASP A 15 19.35 -6.91 1.51
C ASP A 15 20.22 -5.70 1.89
N LYS A 16 19.87 -5.02 3.00
CA LYS A 16 20.60 -3.86 3.53
C LYS A 16 21.45 -4.17 4.75
N ASP A 17 21.49 -5.42 5.20
CA ASP A 17 22.13 -5.86 6.44
C ASP A 17 21.68 -5.06 7.67
N GLU A 18 20.37 -4.78 7.74
CA GLU A 18 19.75 -3.95 8.77
C GLU A 18 18.96 -4.77 9.79
N ARG A 19 19.06 -4.38 11.06
CA ARG A 19 18.18 -4.84 12.14
C ARG A 19 16.84 -4.11 12.06
N LEU A 20 15.86 -4.61 12.81
CA LEU A 20 14.56 -3.94 12.93
C LEU A 20 14.70 -2.50 13.48
N LEU A 21 15.67 -2.29 14.37
CA LEU A 21 15.96 -0.98 14.97
C LEU A 21 16.45 0.01 13.91
N ASP A 22 17.39 -0.40 13.05
CA ASP A 22 17.97 0.48 12.03
C ASP A 22 16.90 0.96 11.02
N MET A 23 16.02 0.03 10.60
CA MET A 23 14.88 0.38 9.75
C MET A 23 13.89 1.31 10.47
N ALA A 24 13.59 1.03 11.74
CA ALA A 24 12.70 1.84 12.57
C ALA A 24 13.19 3.30 12.67
N GLU A 25 14.48 3.49 12.94
CA GLU A 25 15.11 4.80 13.00
C GLU A 25 15.05 5.52 11.63
N LYS A 26 15.39 4.81 10.54
CA LYS A 26 15.39 5.37 9.19
C LYS A 26 14.01 5.88 8.73
N VAL A 27 12.94 5.23 9.20
CA VAL A 27 11.57 5.53 8.80
C VAL A 27 10.81 6.30 9.88
N GLU A 28 11.51 6.75 10.92
CA GLU A 28 10.99 7.54 12.05
C GLU A 28 9.79 6.87 12.75
N ARG A 29 9.87 5.55 12.96
CA ARG A 29 8.86 4.75 13.67
C ARG A 29 9.49 3.95 14.79
N SER A 30 8.67 3.42 15.70
CA SER A 30 9.18 2.52 16.73
C SER A 30 9.40 1.10 16.18
N PRO A 31 10.38 0.34 16.70
CA PRO A 31 10.55 -1.07 16.36
C PRO A 31 9.28 -1.90 16.66
N ALA A 32 8.56 -1.57 17.73
CA ALA A 32 7.29 -2.20 18.08
C ALA A 32 6.21 -1.96 17.00
N PHE A 33 6.14 -0.75 16.44
CA PHE A 33 5.23 -0.43 15.36
C PHE A 33 5.56 -1.24 14.09
N LEU A 34 6.83 -1.28 13.67
CA LEU A 34 7.23 -2.08 12.50
C LEU A 34 6.95 -3.56 12.72
N SER A 35 7.27 -4.11 13.89
CA SER A 35 6.95 -5.50 14.23
C SER A 35 5.44 -5.78 14.13
N ALA A 36 4.60 -4.88 14.64
CA ALA A 36 3.15 -5.02 14.57
C ALA A 36 2.64 -5.01 13.12
N VAL A 37 3.20 -4.17 12.25
CA VAL A 37 2.89 -4.14 10.81
C VAL A 37 3.33 -5.43 10.12
N GLU A 38 4.56 -5.88 10.36
CA GLU A 38 5.11 -7.09 9.74
C GLU A 38 4.34 -8.36 10.13
N THR A 39 3.81 -8.39 11.36
CA THR A 39 3.09 -9.54 11.91
C THR A 39 1.57 -9.45 11.71
N GLY A 40 1.09 -8.39 11.07
CA GLY A 40 -0.35 -8.15 10.82
C GLY A 40 -1.16 -7.78 12.06
N ARG A 41 -0.49 -7.46 13.18
CA ARG A 41 -1.15 -6.97 14.39
C ARG A 41 -1.62 -5.52 14.26
N LYS A 42 -1.06 -4.78 13.32
CA LYS A 42 -1.44 -3.39 13.03
C LYS A 42 -1.44 -3.15 11.52
N ALA A 43 -2.53 -2.60 10.99
CA ALA A 43 -2.56 -2.13 9.61
C ALA A 43 -1.61 -0.93 9.44
N PRO A 44 -0.80 -0.89 8.37
CA PRO A 44 0.04 0.26 8.09
C PRO A 44 -0.84 1.48 7.73
N PRO A 45 -0.48 2.70 8.18
CA PRO A 45 -1.24 3.90 7.86
C PRO A 45 -1.10 4.28 6.38
N ASP A 46 -2.01 5.11 5.89
CA ASP A 46 -1.92 5.71 4.56
C ASP A 46 -0.55 6.38 4.36
N GLY A 47 0.04 6.20 3.18
CA GLY A 47 1.36 6.77 2.86
C GLY A 47 2.55 5.98 3.41
N PHE A 48 2.32 4.87 4.15
CA PHE A 48 3.42 4.11 4.75
C PHE A 48 4.32 3.45 3.69
N GLY A 49 3.74 2.87 2.64
CA GLY A 49 4.53 2.27 1.55
C GLY A 49 5.44 3.30 0.88
N GLU A 50 4.90 4.47 0.56
CA GLU A 50 5.60 5.59 -0.07
C GLU A 50 6.70 6.15 0.83
N MET A 51 6.46 6.21 2.13
CA MET A 51 7.46 6.58 3.13
C MET A 51 8.66 5.62 3.11
N ILE A 52 8.42 4.31 3.04
CA ILE A 52 9.49 3.31 2.94
C ILE A 52 10.24 3.43 1.60
N VAL A 53 9.52 3.55 0.47
CA VAL A 53 10.11 3.78 -0.86
C VAL A 53 11.06 4.98 -0.84
N LYS A 54 10.62 6.09 -0.25
CA LYS A 54 11.42 7.31 -0.12
C LYS A 54 12.63 7.12 0.79
N ALA A 55 12.46 6.52 1.96
CA ALA A 55 13.51 6.32 2.95
C ALA A 55 14.65 5.43 2.41
N TYR A 56 14.31 4.43 1.60
CA TYR A 56 15.27 3.49 1.01
C TYR A 56 15.66 3.81 -0.43
N ARG A 57 15.12 4.91 -1.01
CA ARG A 57 15.32 5.31 -2.41
C ARG A 57 15.07 4.15 -3.37
N LEU A 58 14.00 3.40 -3.14
CA LEU A 58 13.63 2.27 -3.99
C LEU A 58 13.14 2.79 -5.35
N THR A 59 13.51 2.09 -6.42
CA THR A 59 13.15 2.44 -7.80
C THR A 59 12.73 1.21 -8.59
N GLY A 60 11.95 1.41 -9.65
CA GLY A 60 11.49 0.36 -10.55
C GLY A 60 10.76 -0.75 -9.81
N GLU A 61 11.08 -2.00 -10.16
CA GLU A 61 10.40 -3.19 -9.66
C GLU A 61 10.43 -3.30 -8.12
N ALA A 62 11.49 -2.84 -7.46
CA ALA A 62 11.58 -2.89 -6.00
C ALA A 62 10.54 -1.99 -5.32
N ALA A 63 10.30 -0.79 -5.88
CA ALA A 63 9.28 0.12 -5.37
C ALA A 63 7.87 -0.43 -5.66
N GLU A 64 7.65 -0.92 -6.88
CA GLU A 64 6.36 -1.50 -7.29
C GLU A 64 5.96 -2.70 -6.45
N ARG A 65 6.90 -3.64 -6.18
CA ARG A 65 6.64 -4.80 -5.32
C ARG A 65 6.24 -4.37 -3.92
N LEU A 66 6.95 -3.40 -3.34
CA LEU A 66 6.66 -2.91 -2.00
C LEU A 66 5.30 -2.21 -1.93
N LEU A 67 4.97 -1.34 -2.89
CA LEU A 67 3.68 -0.66 -2.94
C LEU A 67 2.53 -1.64 -3.18
N SER A 68 2.70 -2.61 -4.08
CA SER A 68 1.73 -3.69 -4.29
C SER A 68 1.51 -4.51 -3.02
N ALA A 69 2.58 -4.82 -2.29
CA ALA A 69 2.49 -5.53 -1.02
C ALA A 69 1.81 -4.69 0.07
N PHE A 70 2.03 -3.37 0.08
CA PHE A 70 1.33 -2.42 0.94
C PHE A 70 -0.16 -2.40 0.65
N ASP A 71 -0.56 -2.27 -0.61
CA ASP A 71 -1.99 -2.24 -1.01
C ASP A 71 -2.70 -3.55 -0.68
N LYS A 72 -2.05 -4.70 -0.88
CA LYS A 72 -2.58 -6.02 -0.49
C LYS A 72 -2.72 -6.21 1.02
N SER A 73 -2.02 -5.41 1.82
CA SER A 73 -2.05 -5.49 3.28
C SER A 73 -3.05 -4.51 3.90
N ARG A 74 -3.85 -3.81 3.07
CA ARG A 74 -4.87 -2.84 3.49
C ARG A 74 -6.26 -3.33 3.10
N ASP A 75 -7.20 -3.14 4.02
CA ASP A 75 -8.61 -3.43 3.78
C ASP A 75 -9.41 -2.17 3.41
N ASN A 76 -8.81 -0.99 3.56
CA ASN A 76 -9.46 0.29 3.34
C ASN A 76 -8.56 1.23 2.55
N PHE A 77 -9.17 1.94 1.59
CA PHE A 77 -8.52 2.94 0.76
C PHE A 77 -9.23 4.28 0.93
N ARG A 78 -8.45 5.33 1.19
CA ARG A 78 -8.96 6.69 1.26
C ARG A 78 -8.84 7.35 -0.10
N ILE A 79 -9.96 7.81 -0.67
CA ILE A 79 -10.01 8.52 -1.95
C ILE A 79 -10.40 9.98 -1.69
N TYR A 80 -9.66 10.92 -2.28
CA TYR A 80 -9.99 12.35 -2.22
C TYR A 80 -10.71 12.78 -3.50
N ALA A 81 -12.02 12.96 -3.41
CA ALA A 81 -12.84 13.42 -4.53
C ALA A 81 -12.87 14.96 -4.59
N LEU A 82 -12.04 15.53 -5.48
CA LEU A 82 -11.75 16.97 -5.51
C LEU A 82 -12.82 17.83 -6.19
N ASN A 83 -13.78 17.23 -6.92
CA ASN A 83 -14.85 17.95 -7.60
C ASN A 83 -16.21 17.21 -7.46
N PRO A 84 -17.35 17.87 -7.77
CA PRO A 84 -18.68 17.26 -7.62
C PRO A 84 -18.83 15.93 -8.38
N PHE A 85 -18.38 15.88 -9.63
CA PHE A 85 -18.47 14.67 -10.45
C PHE A 85 -17.65 13.50 -9.87
N ALA A 86 -16.45 13.78 -9.35
CA ALA A 86 -15.62 12.80 -8.67
C ALA A 86 -16.30 12.31 -7.37
N ARG A 87 -17.02 13.18 -6.65
CA ARG A 87 -17.78 12.79 -5.44
C ARG A 87 -18.94 11.87 -5.77
N ASP A 88 -19.69 12.20 -6.82
CA ASP A 88 -20.82 11.37 -7.27
C ASP A 88 -20.33 9.99 -7.74
N THR A 89 -19.22 9.98 -8.50
CA THR A 89 -18.59 8.74 -8.97
C THR A 89 -18.08 7.89 -7.81
N ALA A 90 -17.36 8.49 -6.85
CA ALA A 90 -16.86 7.78 -5.67
C ALA A 90 -18.02 7.24 -4.81
N GLY A 91 -19.10 8.02 -4.65
CA GLY A 91 -20.29 7.57 -3.92
C GLY A 91 -21.01 6.42 -4.61
N LEU A 92 -21.12 6.44 -5.94
CA LEU A 92 -21.69 5.34 -6.72
C LEU A 92 -20.83 4.08 -6.60
N LEU A 93 -19.50 4.24 -6.72
CA LEU A 93 -18.54 3.16 -6.56
C LEU A 93 -18.68 2.52 -5.18
N ALA A 94 -18.63 3.32 -4.10
CA ALA A 94 -18.73 2.82 -2.74
C ALA A 94 -20.03 2.04 -2.45
N ARG A 95 -21.17 2.47 -3.03
CA ARG A 95 -22.45 1.76 -2.84
C ARG A 95 -22.56 0.45 -3.62
N LYS A 96 -21.84 0.33 -4.74
CA LYS A 96 -21.96 -0.81 -5.65
C LYS A 96 -20.77 -1.76 -5.62
N PHE A 97 -19.65 -1.37 -5.04
CA PHE A 97 -18.37 -2.08 -5.18
C PHE A 97 -18.48 -3.57 -4.85
N ASP A 98 -19.11 -3.90 -3.73
CA ASP A 98 -19.27 -5.30 -3.25
C ASP A 98 -20.24 -6.14 -4.10
N THR A 99 -20.94 -5.51 -5.05
CA THR A 99 -21.90 -6.17 -5.96
C THR A 99 -21.41 -6.27 -7.40
N LEU A 100 -20.22 -5.72 -7.69
CA LEU A 100 -19.64 -5.78 -9.04
C LEU A 100 -19.09 -7.18 -9.32
N SER A 101 -19.31 -7.67 -10.54
CA SER A 101 -18.68 -8.91 -11.00
C SER A 101 -17.21 -8.71 -11.35
N ASP A 102 -16.45 -9.81 -11.40
CA ASP A 102 -15.04 -9.80 -11.82
C ASP A 102 -14.84 -9.12 -13.19
N ASP A 103 -15.75 -9.31 -14.13
CA ASP A 103 -15.66 -8.69 -15.46
C ASP A 103 -15.90 -7.17 -15.40
N GLN A 104 -16.83 -6.70 -14.56
CA GLN A 104 -17.02 -5.27 -14.31
C GLN A 104 -15.79 -4.64 -13.62
N LEU A 105 -15.18 -5.36 -12.67
CA LEU A 105 -13.95 -4.90 -12.03
C LEU A 105 -12.78 -4.82 -13.02
N LYS A 106 -12.68 -5.75 -13.97
CA LYS A 106 -11.68 -5.69 -15.06
C LYS A 106 -11.89 -4.49 -15.99
N GLU A 107 -13.14 -4.15 -16.31
CA GLU A 107 -13.46 -2.96 -17.10
C GLU A 107 -13.02 -1.67 -16.38
N ILE A 108 -13.32 -1.58 -15.08
CA ILE A 108 -12.87 -0.45 -14.25
C ILE A 108 -11.33 -0.37 -14.24
N GLN A 109 -10.63 -1.49 -14.00
CA GLN A 109 -9.16 -1.51 -14.06
C GLN A 109 -8.63 -1.04 -15.43
N THR A 110 -9.29 -1.43 -16.52
CA THR A 110 -8.91 -1.00 -17.86
C THR A 110 -9.07 0.50 -18.04
N ILE A 111 -10.15 1.09 -17.54
CA ILE A 111 -10.36 2.55 -17.56
C ILE A 111 -9.26 3.27 -16.78
N LEU A 112 -8.93 2.78 -15.58
CA LEU A 112 -7.93 3.42 -14.70
C LEU A 112 -6.52 3.36 -15.29
N LYS A 113 -6.12 2.23 -15.89
CA LYS A 113 -4.80 2.06 -16.53
C LYS A 113 -4.61 2.90 -17.79
N ARG A 114 -5.69 3.28 -18.49
CA ARG A 114 -5.61 4.15 -19.68
C ARG A 114 -5.12 5.58 -19.36
N GLY A 115 -5.24 6.01 -18.10
CA GLY A 115 -4.85 7.36 -17.65
C GLY A 115 -3.39 7.50 -17.21
N GLU A 116 -2.63 6.41 -17.14
CA GLU A 116 -1.20 6.46 -16.85
C GLU A 116 -0.45 6.97 -18.10
N LYS A 117 -0.17 8.27 -18.14
CA LYS A 117 0.77 8.91 -19.06
C LYS A 117 1.94 9.48 -18.29
#